data_AF-A0A3D4FLD2-F1
#
_entry.id   AF-A0A3D4FLD2-F1
#
_cell.length_a   1.000
_cell.length_b   1.000
_cell.length_c   1.000
_cell.angle_alpha   90.00
_cell.angle_beta   90.00
_cell.angle_gamma   90.00
#
_symmetry.space_group_name_H-M   'P 1'
#
loop_
_entity.id
_entity.type
_entity.pdbx_description
1 polymer ?
#
loop_
_entity_poly.entity_id
_entity_poly.type
_entity_poly.pdbx_seq_one_letter_code
_entity_poly.pdbx_strand_id
1 'polypeptide(L)' 'DEMPKLMSKYNIPGASIGIVEEGKIQEIYNYGMANKKDKVMVDDNTVFQVASISKSITS' A
#
# COMPACT_ATOMS: atom_id res chain seq x y z
N ASP A 1 -4.28 -13.16 6.39
CA ASP A 1 -3.16 -14.12 6.18
C ASP A 1 -2.73 -14.35 4.74
N GLU A 2 -3.54 -14.04 3.72
CA GLU A 2 -3.13 -14.24 2.31
C GLU A 2 -2.14 -13.18 1.80
N MET A 3 -2.31 -11.91 2.20
CA MET A 3 -1.45 -10.81 1.73
C MET A 3 0.05 -11.05 2.00
N PRO A 4 0.48 -11.42 3.22
CA PRO A 4 1.88 -11.76 3.47
C PRO A 4 2.41 -12.90 2.58
N LYS A 5 1.58 -13.92 2.29
CA LYS A 5 1.96 -15.03 1.40
C LYS A 5 2.16 -14.55 -0.04
N LEU A 6 1.26 -13.72 -0.55
CA LEU A 6 1.36 -13.14 -1.89
C LEU A 6 2.58 -12.22 -2.00
N MET A 7 2.80 -11.36 -1.01
CA MET A 7 3.97 -10.48 -0.97
C MET A 7 5.28 -11.28 -0.99
N SER A 8 5.36 -12.36 -0.22
CA SER A 8 6.52 -13.26 -0.24
C SER A 8 6.68 -13.94 -1.60
N LYS A 9 5.59 -14.43 -2.21
CA LYS A 9 5.61 -15.12 -3.51
C LYS A 9 6.11 -14.21 -4.65
N TYR A 10 5.71 -12.94 -4.63
CA TYR A 10 6.04 -11.97 -5.68
C TYR A 10 7.16 -11.00 -5.29
N ASN A 11 7.84 -11.25 -4.17
CA ASN A 11 8.95 -10.44 -3.65
C ASN A 11 8.58 -8.94 -3.46
N ILE A 12 7.34 -8.68 -3.07
CA ILE A 12 6.82 -7.33 -2.84
C ILE A 12 7.35 -6.82 -1.48
N PRO A 13 8.06 -5.68 -1.44
CA PRO A 13 8.65 -5.15 -0.22
C PRO A 13 7.61 -4.76 0.83
N GLY A 14 6.56 -4.08 0.38
CA GLY A 14 5.59 -3.41 1.20
C GLY A 14 4.37 -3.02 0.38
N ALA A 15 3.23 -2.93 1.05
CA ALA A 15 1.94 -2.59 0.46
C ALA A 15 1.05 -1.91 1.50
N SER A 16 0.16 -1.03 1.04
CA SER A 16 -0.93 -0.47 1.85
C SER A 16 -2.26 -0.69 1.12
N ILE A 17 -3.30 -1.04 1.87
CA ILE A 17 -4.65 -1.32 1.35
C ILE A 17 -5.66 -0.55 2.19
N GLY A 18 -6.43 0.33 1.57
CA GLY A 18 -7.54 1.04 2.20
C GLY A 18 -8.89 0.54 1.70
N ILE A 19 -9.84 0.35 2.61
CA ILE A 19 -11.24 0.01 2.30
C ILE A 19 -12.12 1.21 2.62
N VAL A 20 -12.84 1.71 1.62
CA VAL A 20 -13.77 2.82 1.75
C VAL A 20 -15.18 2.30 1.51
N GLU A 21 -16.06 2.52 2.49
CA GLU A 21 -17.47 2.12 2.45
C GLU A 21 -18.32 3.26 2.98
N GLU A 22 -19.43 3.57 2.31
CA GLU A 22 -20.32 4.69 2.64
C GLU A 22 -19.59 6.05 2.76
N GLY A 23 -18.57 6.26 1.92
CA GLY A 23 -17.78 7.50 1.91
C GLY A 23 -16.83 7.66 3.09
N LYS A 24 -16.64 6.63 3.93
CA LYS A 24 -15.71 6.63 5.06
C LYS A 24 -14.66 5.55 4.90
N ILE A 25 -13.47 5.81 5.40
CA ILE A 25 -12.42 4.80 5.52
C ILE A 25 -12.84 3.87 6.65
N GLN A 26 -13.08 2.61 6.35
CA GLN A 26 -13.37 1.60 7.36
C GLN A 26 -12.08 1.02 7.92
N GLU A 27 -11.16 0.67 7.03
CA GLU A 27 -9.94 -0.04 7.40
C GLU A 27 -8.76 0.40 6.52
N ILE A 28 -7.58 0.44 7.12
CA ILE A 28 -6.30 0.56 6.43
C ILE A 28 -5.40 -0.57 6.92
N TYR A 29 -4.79 -1.29 5.99
CA TYR A 29 -3.85 -2.36 6.27
C TYR A 29 -2.50 -2.03 5.65
N ASN A 30 -1.48 -1.95 6.50
CA ASN A 30 -0.10 -1.74 6.08
C ASN A 30 0.72 -3.02 6.26
N TYR A 31 1.51 -3.35 5.24
CA TYR A 31 2.34 -4.55 5.22
C TYR A 31 3.75 -4.23 4.79
N GLY A 32 4.72 -4.87 5.43
CA GLY A 32 6.12 -4.86 5.01
C GLY A 32 6.79 -3.49 5.11
N MET A 33 7.73 -3.25 4.21
CA MET A 33 8.70 -2.17 4.30
C MET A 33 8.60 -1.22 3.12
N ALA A 34 8.46 0.08 3.41
CA ALA A 34 8.56 1.15 2.42
C ALA A 34 9.99 1.29 1.89
N ASN A 35 10.98 1.02 2.75
CA ASN A 35 12.39 1.04 2.39
C ASN A 35 13.15 -0.12 3.03
N LYS A 36 13.64 -1.06 2.22
CA LYS A 36 14.39 -2.24 2.69
C LYS A 36 15.75 -1.89 3.30
N LYS A 37 16.44 -0.88 2.76
CA LYS A 37 17.80 -0.51 3.19
C LYS A 37 17.78 0.15 4.57
N ASP A 38 16.89 1.13 4.73
CA ASP A 38 16.78 1.94 5.95
C ASP A 38 15.81 1.33 6.96
N LYS A 39 15.27 0.15 6.63
CA LYS A 39 14.33 -0.64 7.41
C LYS A 39 13.05 0.10 7.82
N VAL A 40 12.54 0.96 6.95
CA VAL A 40 11.33 1.74 7.20
C VAL A 40 10.09 0.90 6.86
N MET A 41 9.18 0.76 7.82
CA MET A 41 7.91 0.06 7.65
C MET A 41 6.93 0.90 6.81
N VAL A 42 6.00 0.25 6.13
CA VAL A 42 4.84 0.95 5.56
C VAL A 42 3.92 1.38 6.71
N ASP A 43 3.44 2.60 6.64
CA ASP A 43 2.45 3.20 7.54
C ASP A 43 1.41 4.01 6.75
N ASP A 44 0.44 4.59 7.47
CA ASP A 44 -0.67 5.36 6.87
C ASP A 44 -0.20 6.61 6.11
N ASN A 45 1.03 7.08 6.33
CA ASN A 45 1.60 8.27 5.71
C ASN A 45 2.58 7.93 4.58
N THR A 46 2.80 6.65 4.29
CA THR A 46 3.76 6.21 3.28
C THR A 46 3.28 6.62 1.88
N VAL A 47 4.08 7.42 1.19
CA VAL A 47 3.76 7.88 -0.18
C VAL A 47 4.28 6.87 -1.21
N PHE A 48 3.39 6.45 -2.10
CA PHE A 48 3.70 5.58 -3.23
C PHE A 48 3.59 6.36 -4.55
N GLN A 49 4.38 5.96 -5.55
CA GLN A 49 4.22 6.47 -6.91
C GLN A 49 3.03 5.78 -7.57
N VAL A 50 1.96 6.53 -7.83
CA VAL A 50 0.68 5.98 -8.32
C VAL A 50 0.60 5.79 -9.84
N ALA A 51 1.61 6.24 -10.59
CA ALA A 51 1.70 6.10 -12.05
C ALA A 51 0.39 6.46 -12.78
N SER A 52 -0.10 5.61 -13.69
CA SER A 52 -1.27 5.89 -14.53
C SER A 52 -2.58 6.15 -13.79
N ILE A 53 -2.68 5.85 -12.49
CA ILE A 53 -3.84 6.20 -11.66
C ILE A 53 -4.02 7.73 -11.61
N SER A 54 -2.93 8.51 -11.75
CA SER A 54 -2.99 9.97 -11.76
C SER A 54 -3.86 10.56 -12.87
N LYS A 55 -4.09 9.81 -13.97
CA LYS A 55 -4.87 10.27 -15.12
C LYS A 55 -6.30 10.65 -14.77
N SER A 56 -6.92 9.94 -13.82
CA SER A 56 -8.30 10.24 -13.37
C SER A 56 -8.44 11.61 -12.71
N ILE A 57 -7.35 12.21 -12.23
CA ILE A 57 -7.33 13.53 -11.59
C ILE A 57 -7.09 14.65 -12.61
N THR A 58 -6.30 14.38 -13.66
CA THR A 58 -5.83 15.41 -14.61
C THR A 58 -6.61 15.47 -15.93
N SER A 59 -7.64 14.64 -16.11
CA SER A 59 -8.39 14.55 -17.37
C SER A 59 -9.28 15.78 -17.62
#